data_AF-A0A6I4UE15-F1
#
_entry.id   AF-A0A6I4UE15-F1
#
_cell.length_a   1.000
_cell.length_b   1.000
_cell.length_c   1.000
_cell.angle_alpha   90.00
_cell.angle_beta   90.00
_cell.angle_gamma   90.00
#
_symmetry.space_group_name_H-M   'P 1'
#
loop_
_entity.id
_entity.type
_entity.pdbx_description
1 polymer ?
#
loop_
_entity_poly.entity_id
_entity_poly.type
_entity_poly.pdbx_seq_one_letter_code
_entity_poly.pdbx_strand_id
1 'polypeptide(L)'
;MVATTSSTGEGWSSRTAFILAAVGAAVGLGNIWRFPTLAGESGGGAFVIVYIACVFLLGLPLVLSEIFIGRVGQTDAIGSIRRVAAQSQASPGWSVFGAVGALAAFLIVAFYSVVAGWVLYYVGVMGSDLAQAIMAGDPFRGALAGESREQIQQRLGDMFANPGLLLAVHFLFMGLTLYIVARGVSSGIEKAATYLMPVFFVLLVGLVIYGAIEGDIGDAAAFLFTPDWSKLTPEVMNSALGQALFSLSLGVAGLITYGSYIKEGSALGPTAAIIAIADTCVALLAGLMIFPIVFAVGLDPAAGPTLVFQTLPFAFQTMPGGALFGLLFFLLILVAAVTSSISLLEVPTAYGIGERGWSRPKSALIFGGGAFLIGIACLLGYNVWSDVRPLGFWDLFADTDILDTVDGFTGKVMLPVGALLTSIFIGWKADTNLLRTTTGLSPLAFGIWRFLLAWLCPLAVAIILVTGLFPAILGG
;
A
#
# COMPACT_ATOMS: atom_id res chain seq x y z
N MET A 1 15.50 -31.55 -14.74
CA MET A 1 14.69 -32.07 -13.62
C MET A 1 13.40 -31.28 -13.58
N VAL A 2 12.27 -31.91 -13.92
CA VAL A 2 10.94 -31.30 -13.78
C VAL A 2 10.64 -31.28 -12.29
N ALA A 3 10.69 -30.10 -11.66
CA ALA A 3 10.28 -29.95 -10.27
C ALA A 3 8.82 -30.40 -10.15
N THR A 4 8.58 -31.45 -9.37
CA THR A 4 7.24 -31.87 -8.96
C THR A 4 6.59 -30.71 -8.20
N THR A 5 5.74 -29.95 -8.88
CA THR A 5 5.09 -28.76 -8.33
C THR A 5 4.04 -29.16 -7.32
N SER A 6 4.37 -29.03 -6.03
CA SER A 6 3.40 -29.09 -4.94
C SER A 6 2.40 -27.94 -5.09
N SER A 7 1.10 -28.23 -5.16
CA SER A 7 0.10 -27.23 -4.83
C SER A 7 0.37 -26.74 -3.41
N THR A 8 0.13 -25.46 -3.14
CA THR A 8 0.42 -24.86 -1.83
C THR A 8 -0.38 -25.48 -0.68
N GLY A 9 -1.36 -26.37 -0.93
CA GLY A 9 -2.20 -27.05 0.05
C GLY A 9 -3.12 -26.12 0.85
N GLU A 10 -2.80 -24.83 0.90
CA GLU A 10 -3.46 -23.75 1.59
C GLU A 10 -4.40 -23.00 0.64
N GLY A 11 -5.49 -22.47 1.20
CA GLY A 11 -6.45 -21.68 0.44
C GLY A 11 -7.37 -20.89 1.36
N TRP A 12 -8.08 -19.92 0.78
CA TRP A 12 -9.09 -19.15 1.50
C TRP A 12 -10.26 -20.05 1.93
N SER A 13 -10.80 -19.83 3.13
CA SER A 13 -11.99 -20.54 3.60
C SER A 13 -13.25 -20.15 2.83
N SER A 14 -13.30 -18.91 2.32
CA SER A 14 -14.46 -18.33 1.65
C SER A 14 -14.08 -17.19 0.70
N ARG A 15 -15.01 -16.81 -0.17
CA ARG A 15 -14.88 -15.61 -1.03
C ARG A 15 -14.71 -14.33 -0.20
N THR A 16 -15.42 -14.22 0.92
CA THR A 16 -15.35 -13.04 1.80
C THR A 16 -13.98 -12.92 2.47
N ALA A 17 -13.42 -14.05 2.92
CA ALA A 17 -12.05 -14.09 3.45
C ALA A 17 -11.02 -13.56 2.45
N PHE A 18 -11.10 -14.02 1.20
CA PHE A 18 -10.24 -13.50 0.12
C PHE A 18 -10.43 -12.00 -0.09
N ILE A 19 -11.68 -11.53 -0.20
CA ILE A 19 -11.97 -10.10 -0.42
C ILE A 19 -11.41 -9.26 0.71
N LEU A 20 -11.63 -9.64 1.98
CA LEU A 20 -11.10 -8.89 3.12
C LEU A 20 -9.58 -8.86 3.11
N ALA A 21 -8.92 -9.98 2.81
CA ALA A 21 -7.46 -10.02 2.71
C ALA A 21 -6.93 -9.15 1.56
N ALA A 22 -7.56 -9.21 0.38
CA ALA A 22 -7.18 -8.41 -0.78
C ALA A 22 -7.44 -6.91 -0.57
N VAL A 23 -8.55 -6.55 0.06
CA VAL A 23 -8.81 -5.15 0.46
C VAL A 23 -7.78 -4.71 1.50
N GLY A 24 -7.43 -5.52 2.49
CA GLY A 24 -6.38 -5.18 3.46
C GLY A 24 -4.97 -5.13 2.88
N ALA A 25 -4.73 -5.75 1.72
CA ALA A 25 -3.48 -5.63 0.97
C ALA A 25 -3.41 -4.35 0.12
N ALA A 26 -4.56 -3.86 -0.37
CA ALA A 26 -4.65 -2.60 -1.10
C ALA A 26 -4.68 -1.42 -0.11
N VAL A 27 -5.56 -1.50 0.88
CA VAL A 27 -5.75 -0.49 1.91
C VAL A 27 -4.57 -0.50 2.89
N GLY A 28 -3.77 0.55 2.85
CA GLY A 28 -2.56 0.67 3.65
C GLY A 28 -2.17 2.12 3.95
N LEU A 29 -0.87 2.32 4.22
CA LEU A 29 -0.28 3.67 4.31
C LEU A 29 -0.50 4.49 3.02
N GLY A 30 -0.67 3.81 1.88
CA GLY A 30 -1.02 4.47 0.61
C GLY A 30 -2.29 5.31 0.68
N ASN A 31 -3.34 4.83 1.35
CA ASN A 31 -4.63 5.51 1.42
C ASN A 31 -4.69 6.55 2.54
N ILE A 32 -4.04 6.28 3.67
CA ILE A 32 -4.20 7.08 4.90
C ILE A 32 -3.12 8.14 5.04
N TRP A 33 -1.95 7.91 4.46
CA TRP A 33 -0.82 8.84 4.51
C TRP A 33 -0.53 9.44 3.14
N ARG A 34 -0.26 8.60 2.13
CA ARG A 34 0.20 9.09 0.82
C ARG A 34 -0.89 9.82 0.03
N PHE A 35 -2.11 9.30 -0.02
CA PHE A 35 -3.21 9.93 -0.76
C PHE A 35 -3.55 11.33 -0.22
N PRO A 36 -3.78 11.54 1.10
CA PRO A 36 -4.03 12.87 1.64
C PRO A 36 -2.88 13.84 1.41
N THR A 37 -1.63 13.40 1.55
CA THR A 37 -0.46 14.22 1.21
C THR A 37 -0.50 14.69 -0.24
N LEU A 38 -0.66 13.76 -1.19
CA LEU A 38 -0.70 14.10 -2.63
C LEU A 38 -1.90 14.96 -3.00
N ALA A 39 -3.07 14.69 -2.42
CA ALA A 39 -4.26 15.52 -2.61
C ALA A 39 -4.04 16.94 -2.07
N GLY A 40 -3.38 17.07 -0.92
CA GLY A 40 -2.97 18.34 -0.31
C GLY A 40 -2.08 19.17 -1.25
N GLU A 41 -1.00 18.56 -1.74
CA GLU A 41 0.00 19.21 -2.61
C GLU A 41 -0.54 19.50 -4.02
N SER A 42 -1.47 18.68 -4.51
CA SER A 42 -1.95 18.72 -5.90
C SER A 42 -3.23 19.53 -6.09
N GLY A 43 -3.67 20.29 -5.08
CA GLY A 43 -4.86 21.15 -5.19
C GLY A 43 -6.20 20.42 -5.08
N GLY A 44 -6.23 19.27 -4.40
CA GLY A 44 -7.46 18.60 -3.98
C GLY A 44 -8.27 18.02 -5.15
N GLY A 45 -9.47 18.55 -5.38
CA GLY A 45 -10.50 17.89 -6.19
C GLY A 45 -10.13 17.54 -7.63
N ALA A 46 -9.28 18.33 -8.30
CA ALA A 46 -8.83 18.00 -9.65
C ALA A 46 -7.95 16.74 -9.66
N PHE A 47 -7.04 16.62 -8.70
CA PHE A 47 -6.24 15.41 -8.48
C PHE A 47 -7.14 14.21 -8.15
N VAL A 48 -8.13 14.38 -7.27
CA VAL A 48 -9.06 13.32 -6.85
C VAL A 48 -9.81 12.72 -8.05
N ILE A 49 -10.32 13.56 -8.95
CA ILE A 49 -11.03 13.08 -10.15
C ILE A 49 -10.11 12.26 -11.06
N VAL A 50 -8.89 12.76 -11.31
CA VAL A 50 -7.92 12.05 -12.16
C VAL A 50 -7.47 10.75 -11.51
N TYR A 51 -7.25 10.74 -10.19
CA TYR A 51 -6.94 9.55 -9.41
C TYR A 51 -8.05 8.48 -9.56
N ILE A 52 -9.31 8.86 -9.35
CA ILE A 52 -10.46 7.94 -9.50
C ILE A 52 -10.51 7.39 -10.92
N ALA A 53 -10.33 8.24 -11.93
CA ALA A 53 -10.28 7.80 -13.33
C ALA A 53 -9.15 6.79 -13.56
N CYS A 54 -7.95 7.02 -13.02
CA CYS A 54 -6.82 6.10 -13.13
C CYS A 54 -7.12 4.76 -12.44
N VAL A 55 -7.75 4.77 -11.26
CA VAL A 55 -8.16 3.55 -10.56
C VAL A 55 -9.12 2.73 -11.42
N PHE A 56 -10.16 3.33 -12.00
CA PHE A 56 -11.14 2.56 -12.79
C PHE A 56 -10.65 2.15 -14.18
N LEU A 57 -9.87 3.01 -14.85
CA LEU A 57 -9.43 2.77 -16.23
C LEU A 57 -8.18 1.90 -16.32
N LEU A 58 -7.35 1.88 -15.27
CA LEU A 58 -6.05 1.21 -15.29
C LEU A 58 -5.92 0.24 -14.11
N GLY A 59 -6.21 0.72 -12.92
CA GLY A 59 -6.11 -0.04 -11.69
C GLY A 59 -6.98 -1.30 -11.70
N LEU A 60 -8.29 -1.15 -11.87
CA LEU A 60 -9.26 -2.24 -11.89
C LEU A 60 -8.95 -3.31 -12.95
N PRO A 61 -8.62 -2.97 -14.21
CA PRO A 61 -8.18 -3.96 -15.19
C PRO A 61 -6.94 -4.76 -14.76
N LEU A 62 -5.96 -4.10 -14.13
CA LEU A 62 -4.74 -4.75 -13.63
C LEU A 62 -5.02 -5.61 -12.39
N VAL A 63 -5.87 -5.16 -11.46
CA VAL A 63 -6.33 -5.96 -10.30
C VAL A 63 -6.95 -7.27 -10.79
N LEU A 64 -7.89 -7.19 -11.75
CA LEU A 64 -8.50 -8.40 -12.32
C LEU A 64 -7.48 -9.30 -12.99
N SER A 65 -6.49 -8.71 -13.67
CA SER A 65 -5.41 -9.44 -14.34
C SER A 65 -4.55 -10.23 -13.35
N GLU A 66 -4.10 -9.59 -12.26
CA GLU A 66 -3.28 -10.24 -11.26
C GLU A 66 -4.03 -11.38 -10.55
N ILE A 67 -5.27 -11.14 -10.15
CA ILE A 67 -6.12 -12.16 -9.53
C ILE A 67 -6.35 -13.33 -10.49
N PHE A 68 -6.59 -13.06 -11.77
CA PHE A 68 -6.72 -14.10 -12.80
C PHE A 68 -5.45 -14.95 -12.92
N ILE A 69 -4.27 -14.32 -13.01
CA ILE A 69 -2.99 -15.04 -13.14
C ILE A 69 -2.80 -15.98 -11.94
N GLY A 70 -3.00 -15.46 -10.73
CA GLY A 70 -2.92 -16.24 -9.51
C GLY A 70 -3.89 -17.41 -9.52
N ARG A 71 -5.17 -17.13 -9.81
CA ARG A 71 -6.24 -18.12 -9.80
C ARG A 71 -5.98 -19.28 -10.75
N VAL A 72 -5.50 -19.01 -11.97
CA VAL A 72 -5.15 -20.07 -12.94
C VAL A 72 -3.87 -20.79 -12.53
N GLY A 73 -2.90 -20.04 -12.00
CA GLY A 73 -1.59 -20.54 -11.63
C GLY A 73 -1.58 -21.49 -10.43
N GLN A 74 -2.35 -21.19 -9.37
CA GLN A 74 -2.45 -21.98 -8.12
C GLN A 74 -1.06 -22.30 -7.50
N THR A 75 -0.14 -21.36 -7.57
CA THR A 75 1.21 -21.44 -6.99
C THR A 75 1.76 -20.03 -6.75
N ASP A 76 3.05 -19.84 -6.49
CA ASP A 76 3.64 -18.50 -6.35
C ASP A 76 3.50 -17.66 -7.63
N ALA A 77 3.84 -16.36 -7.54
CA ALA A 77 3.71 -15.44 -8.66
C ALA A 77 4.47 -15.89 -9.93
N ILE A 78 5.71 -16.37 -9.79
CA ILE A 78 6.57 -16.76 -10.90
C ILE A 78 6.01 -18.03 -11.56
N GLY A 79 5.71 -19.04 -10.74
CA GLY A 79 5.12 -20.28 -11.21
C GLY A 79 3.75 -20.08 -11.85
N SER A 80 2.93 -19.16 -11.31
CA SER A 80 1.59 -18.86 -11.82
C SER A 80 1.64 -18.26 -13.22
N ILE A 81 2.49 -17.27 -13.44
CA ILE A 81 2.70 -16.68 -14.76
C ILE A 81 3.23 -17.72 -15.74
N ARG A 82 4.19 -18.56 -15.32
CA ARG A 82 4.74 -19.63 -16.16
C ARG A 82 3.66 -20.60 -16.63
N ARG A 83 2.71 -20.96 -15.75
CA ARG A 83 1.58 -21.83 -16.08
C ARG A 83 0.60 -21.17 -17.05
N VAL A 84 0.21 -19.92 -16.81
CA VAL A 84 -0.67 -19.16 -17.72
C VAL A 84 -0.01 -19.01 -19.10
N ALA A 85 1.29 -18.73 -19.14
CA ALA A 85 2.04 -18.62 -20.39
C ALA A 85 2.04 -19.94 -21.17
N ALA A 86 2.29 -21.07 -20.49
CA ALA A 86 2.26 -22.39 -21.12
C ALA A 86 0.87 -22.75 -21.69
N GLN A 87 -0.21 -22.49 -20.93
CA GLN A 87 -1.58 -22.69 -21.40
C GLN A 87 -1.93 -21.79 -22.58
N SER A 88 -1.32 -20.60 -22.64
CA SER A 88 -1.50 -19.62 -23.72
C SER A 88 -0.54 -19.80 -24.90
N GLN A 89 0.25 -20.88 -24.93
CA GLN A 89 1.30 -21.11 -25.95
C GLN A 89 2.29 -19.93 -26.08
N ALA A 90 2.54 -19.22 -24.98
CA ALA A 90 3.48 -18.11 -24.88
C ALA A 90 4.78 -18.56 -24.20
N SER A 91 5.86 -17.80 -24.41
CA SER A 91 7.18 -18.11 -23.82
C SER A 91 7.13 -18.18 -22.29
N PRO A 92 7.77 -19.17 -21.65
CA PRO A 92 7.90 -19.21 -20.19
C PRO A 92 8.72 -18.04 -19.63
N GLY A 93 9.45 -17.31 -20.48
CA GLY A 93 10.21 -16.11 -20.11
C GLY A 93 9.35 -14.97 -19.55
N TRP A 94 8.03 -14.98 -19.79
CA TRP A 94 7.09 -14.04 -19.16
C TRP A 94 7.12 -14.12 -17.62
N SER A 95 7.53 -15.23 -17.03
CA SER A 95 7.67 -15.35 -15.56
C SER A 95 8.62 -14.33 -14.92
N VAL A 96 9.44 -13.63 -15.72
CA VAL A 96 10.31 -12.53 -15.24
C VAL A 96 9.55 -11.44 -14.50
N PHE A 97 8.32 -11.07 -14.90
CA PHE A 97 7.60 -10.00 -14.19
C PHE A 97 7.07 -10.46 -12.82
N GLY A 98 6.85 -11.76 -12.64
CA GLY A 98 6.61 -12.33 -11.31
C GLY A 98 7.84 -12.21 -10.42
N ALA A 99 9.04 -12.37 -10.98
CA ALA A 99 10.29 -12.23 -10.25
C ALA A 99 10.56 -10.76 -9.88
N VAL A 100 10.30 -9.82 -10.80
CA VAL A 100 10.36 -8.39 -10.52
C VAL A 100 9.38 -8.02 -9.41
N GLY A 101 8.13 -8.48 -9.50
CA GLY A 101 7.11 -8.22 -8.46
C GLY A 101 7.51 -8.81 -7.10
N ALA A 102 7.99 -10.05 -7.06
CA ALA A 102 8.43 -10.68 -5.81
C ALA A 102 9.64 -9.98 -5.17
N LEU A 103 10.60 -9.53 -5.98
CA LEU A 103 11.72 -8.72 -5.49
C LEU A 103 11.24 -7.35 -5.01
N ALA A 104 10.30 -6.71 -5.72
CA ALA A 104 9.72 -5.44 -5.30
C ALA A 104 9.01 -5.58 -3.96
N ALA A 105 8.15 -6.59 -3.79
CA ALA A 105 7.47 -6.86 -2.53
C ALA A 105 8.44 -7.10 -1.36
N PHE A 106 9.53 -7.83 -1.61
CA PHE A 106 10.60 -8.07 -0.64
C PHE A 106 11.34 -6.79 -0.23
N LEU A 107 11.67 -5.93 -1.19
CA LEU A 107 12.32 -4.64 -0.90
C LEU A 107 11.36 -3.67 -0.21
N ILE A 108 10.08 -3.66 -0.61
CA ILE A 108 9.06 -2.81 0.00
C ILE A 108 8.85 -3.20 1.44
N VAL A 109 8.63 -4.48 1.76
CA VAL A 109 8.41 -4.88 3.16
C VAL A 109 9.60 -4.56 4.07
N ALA A 110 10.82 -4.49 3.50
CA ALA A 110 12.02 -4.13 4.24
C ALA A 110 11.99 -2.68 4.77
N PHE A 111 11.63 -1.70 3.94
CA PHE A 111 11.52 -0.31 4.40
C PHE A 111 10.15 0.00 5.02
N TYR A 112 9.08 -0.63 4.51
CA TYR A 112 7.72 -0.42 4.99
C TYR A 112 7.57 -0.78 6.48
N SER A 113 8.31 -1.80 6.94
CA SER A 113 8.35 -2.17 8.36
C SER A 113 9.04 -1.14 9.26
N VAL A 114 10.00 -0.36 8.72
CA VAL A 114 10.60 0.77 9.42
C VAL A 114 9.57 1.89 9.59
N VAL A 115 8.87 2.26 8.51
CA VAL A 115 7.81 3.28 8.52
C VAL A 115 6.67 2.87 9.45
N ALA A 116 6.26 1.60 9.41
CA ALA A 116 5.25 1.07 10.32
C ALA A 116 5.73 1.01 11.78
N GLY A 117 7.04 0.91 12.00
CA GLY A 117 7.67 1.11 13.32
C GLY A 117 7.45 2.52 13.86
N TRP A 118 7.45 3.55 13.01
CA TRP A 118 7.10 4.93 13.42
C TRP A 118 5.66 4.98 13.91
N VAL A 119 4.74 4.31 13.22
CA VAL A 119 3.34 4.21 13.64
C VAL A 119 3.23 3.57 15.01
N LEU A 120 3.96 2.47 15.26
CA LEU A 120 4.01 1.85 16.60
C LEU A 120 4.52 2.82 17.68
N TYR A 121 5.54 3.62 17.37
CA TYR A 121 6.01 4.68 18.28
C TYR A 121 4.90 5.68 18.60
N TYR A 122 4.18 6.20 17.60
CA TYR A 122 3.09 7.16 17.82
C TYR A 122 1.87 6.55 18.52
N VAL A 123 1.57 5.25 18.32
CA VAL A 123 0.60 4.53 19.15
C VAL A 123 1.02 4.55 20.62
N GLY A 124 2.31 4.32 20.90
CA GLY A 124 2.87 4.39 22.25
C GLY A 124 2.77 5.80 22.85
N VAL A 125 3.13 6.82 22.08
CA VAL A 125 3.05 8.23 22.48
C VAL A 125 1.60 8.61 22.82
N MET A 126 0.67 8.42 21.89
CA MET A 126 -0.74 8.79 22.10
C MET A 126 -1.43 7.91 23.17
N GLY A 127 -1.03 6.64 23.27
CA GLY A 127 -1.51 5.74 24.32
C GLY A 127 -1.07 6.20 25.71
N SER A 128 0.20 6.62 25.84
CA SER A 128 0.70 7.17 27.10
C SER A 128 0.05 8.50 27.45
N ASP A 129 -0.26 9.33 26.46
CA ASP A 129 -0.96 10.60 26.63
C ASP A 129 -2.40 10.39 27.11
N LEU A 130 -3.16 9.49 26.48
CA LEU A 130 -4.51 9.12 26.91
C LEU A 130 -4.51 8.52 28.32
N ALA A 131 -3.53 7.68 28.66
CA ALA A 131 -3.42 7.14 30.01
C ALA A 131 -3.22 8.28 31.05
N GLN A 132 -2.38 9.26 30.75
CA GLN A 132 -2.20 10.45 31.60
C GLN A 132 -3.48 11.28 31.70
N ALA A 133 -4.21 11.46 30.60
CA ALA A 133 -5.52 12.12 30.57
C ALA A 133 -6.52 11.47 31.53
N ILE A 134 -6.64 10.13 31.46
CA ILE A 134 -7.51 9.36 32.34
C ILE A 134 -7.08 9.47 33.80
N MET A 135 -5.77 9.34 34.07
CA MET A 135 -5.23 9.43 35.44
C MET A 135 -5.41 10.83 36.05
N ALA A 136 -5.39 11.88 35.23
CA ALA A 136 -5.66 13.25 35.65
C ALA A 136 -7.16 13.57 35.83
N GLY A 137 -8.05 12.62 35.52
CA GLY A 137 -9.51 12.82 35.60
C GLY A 137 -10.11 13.61 34.42
N ASP A 138 -9.34 13.80 33.34
CA ASP A 138 -9.77 14.55 32.15
C ASP A 138 -9.54 13.72 30.88
N PRO A 139 -10.29 12.62 30.67
CA PRO A 139 -10.12 11.74 29.51
C PRO A 139 -10.51 12.39 28.17
N PHE A 140 -11.15 13.57 28.21
CA PHE A 140 -11.60 14.30 27.03
C PHE A 140 -10.76 15.56 26.76
N ARG A 141 -9.56 15.65 27.32
CA ARG A 141 -8.61 16.71 26.95
C ARG A 141 -8.07 16.53 25.53
N GLY A 142 -7.51 17.62 25.01
CA GLY A 142 -6.69 17.60 23.80
C GLY A 142 -5.44 16.72 23.95
N ALA A 143 -4.92 16.26 22.82
CA ALA A 143 -3.71 15.44 22.79
C ALA A 143 -2.48 16.21 23.29
N LEU A 144 -1.52 15.51 23.88
CA LEU A 144 -0.18 16.03 24.22
C LEU A 144 -0.26 17.33 25.04
N ALA A 145 -1.13 17.35 26.06
CA ALA A 145 -1.38 18.54 26.85
C ALA A 145 -0.11 19.00 27.59
N GLY A 146 0.22 20.28 27.44
CA GLY A 146 1.42 20.88 28.04
C GLY A 146 2.67 20.84 27.15
N GLU A 147 2.59 20.25 25.95
CA GLU A 147 3.66 20.31 24.96
C GLU A 147 3.48 21.49 24.00
N SER A 148 4.58 22.16 23.67
CA SER A 148 4.63 23.18 22.62
C SER A 148 4.58 22.55 21.22
N ARG A 149 4.20 23.35 20.21
CA ARG A 149 4.19 22.92 18.81
C ARG A 149 5.56 22.42 18.37
N GLU A 150 6.63 23.10 18.78
CA GLU A 150 8.01 22.75 18.47
C GLU A 150 8.38 21.38 19.05
N GLN A 151 7.98 21.11 20.30
CA GLN A 151 8.20 19.78 20.91
C GLN A 151 7.47 18.68 20.14
N ILE A 152 6.21 18.90 19.76
CA ILE A 152 5.43 17.92 19.00
C ILE A 152 6.06 17.64 17.62
N GLN A 153 6.51 18.68 16.92
CA GLN A 153 7.15 18.56 15.61
C GLN A 153 8.52 17.87 15.69
N GLN A 154 9.29 18.16 16.74
CA GLN A 154 10.63 17.63 16.95
C GLN A 154 10.65 16.13 17.27
N ARG A 155 9.55 15.56 17.80
CA ARG A 155 9.44 14.12 18.14
C ARG A 155 9.85 13.18 17.01
N LEU A 156 9.48 13.49 15.77
CA LEU A 156 9.85 12.68 14.61
C LEU A 156 11.37 12.68 14.41
N GLY A 157 12.00 13.86 14.49
CA GLY A 157 13.45 14.02 14.39
C GLY A 157 14.19 13.32 15.53
N ASP A 158 13.69 13.45 16.76
CA ASP A 158 14.27 12.79 17.94
C ASP A 158 14.19 11.26 17.84
N MET A 159 13.08 10.75 17.29
CA MET A 159 12.94 9.32 16.99
C MET A 159 13.95 8.89 15.91
N PHE A 160 14.08 9.66 14.83
CA PHE A 160 15.03 9.38 13.75
C PHE A 160 16.49 9.40 14.21
N ALA A 161 16.82 10.28 15.17
CA ALA A 161 18.13 10.36 15.79
C ALA A 161 18.41 9.21 16.80
N ASN A 162 17.40 8.42 17.19
CA ASN A 162 17.54 7.35 18.17
C ASN A 162 17.53 5.95 17.50
N PRO A 163 18.70 5.39 17.13
CA PRO A 163 18.78 4.11 16.43
C PRO A 163 18.28 2.94 17.28
N GLY A 164 18.43 3.01 18.60
CA GLY A 164 17.95 1.96 19.51
C GLY A 164 16.42 1.88 19.54
N LEU A 165 15.76 3.04 19.59
CA LEU A 165 14.30 3.12 19.51
C LEU A 165 13.78 2.65 18.15
N LEU A 166 14.37 3.12 17.04
CA LEU A 166 14.00 2.71 15.70
C LEU A 166 14.15 1.19 15.50
N LEU A 167 15.26 0.61 15.96
CA LEU A 167 15.50 -0.82 15.89
C LEU A 167 14.45 -1.59 16.70
N ALA A 168 14.09 -1.12 17.90
CA ALA A 168 13.09 -1.78 18.74
C ALA A 168 11.71 -1.80 18.07
N VAL A 169 11.22 -0.66 17.57
CA VAL A 169 9.90 -0.59 16.93
C VAL A 169 9.86 -1.35 15.60
N HIS A 170 10.94 -1.32 14.82
CA HIS A 170 11.10 -2.11 13.59
C HIS A 170 11.09 -3.62 13.90
N PHE A 171 11.84 -4.06 14.93
CA PHE A 171 11.86 -5.45 15.37
C PHE A 171 10.49 -5.93 15.82
N LEU A 172 9.78 -5.13 16.61
CA LEU A 172 8.42 -5.47 17.06
C LEU A 172 7.45 -5.61 15.89
N PHE A 173 7.49 -4.66 14.95
CA PHE A 173 6.61 -4.67 13.78
C PHE A 173 6.90 -5.86 12.86
N MET A 174 8.16 -6.03 12.44
CA MET A 174 8.56 -7.13 11.57
C MET A 174 8.31 -8.49 12.23
N GLY A 175 8.53 -8.60 13.55
CA GLY A 175 8.21 -9.79 14.32
C GLY A 175 6.73 -10.17 14.26
N LEU A 176 5.83 -9.19 14.35
CA LEU A 176 4.39 -9.39 14.19
C LEU A 176 4.04 -9.87 12.77
N THR A 177 4.56 -9.20 11.73
CA THR A 177 4.32 -9.58 10.33
C THR A 177 4.81 -11.01 10.05
N LEU A 178 6.03 -11.33 10.47
CA LEU A 178 6.62 -12.67 10.33
C LEU A 178 5.80 -13.72 11.07
N TYR A 179 5.38 -13.43 12.30
CA TYR A 179 4.54 -14.35 13.09
C TYR A 179 3.25 -14.70 12.37
N ILE A 180 2.57 -13.72 11.76
CA ILE A 180 1.32 -13.95 11.03
C ILE A 180 1.57 -14.77 9.76
N VAL A 181 2.57 -14.39 8.96
CA VAL A 181 2.88 -15.06 7.68
C VAL A 181 3.38 -16.49 7.88
N ALA A 182 4.20 -16.73 8.91
CA ALA A 182 4.72 -18.06 9.23
C ALA A 182 3.62 -19.08 9.60
N ARG A 183 2.45 -18.62 10.06
CA ARG A 183 1.29 -19.47 10.40
C ARG A 183 0.42 -19.85 9.20
N GLY A 184 0.71 -19.30 8.02
CA GLY A 184 0.05 -19.65 6.76
C GLY A 184 -1.28 -18.94 6.50
N VAL A 185 -1.84 -19.21 5.32
CA VAL A 185 -2.95 -18.44 4.77
C VAL A 185 -4.17 -18.52 5.70
N SER A 186 -4.68 -19.71 6.01
CA SER A 186 -5.92 -19.83 6.80
C SER A 186 -5.73 -19.52 8.29
N SER A 187 -4.57 -19.87 8.86
CA SER A 187 -4.33 -19.74 10.32
C SER A 187 -3.67 -18.43 10.75
N GLY A 188 -3.12 -17.68 9.80
CA GLY A 188 -2.48 -16.38 10.01
C GLY A 188 -3.17 -15.28 9.22
N ILE A 189 -2.92 -15.25 7.90
CA ILE A 189 -3.31 -14.15 7.00
C ILE A 189 -4.82 -13.91 7.02
N GLU A 190 -5.60 -14.97 6.83
CA GLU A 190 -7.06 -14.91 6.80
C GLU A 190 -7.63 -14.45 8.14
N LYS A 191 -7.14 -15.00 9.26
CA LYS A 191 -7.57 -14.56 10.59
C LYS A 191 -7.24 -13.10 10.82
N ALA A 192 -6.03 -12.67 10.49
CA ALA A 192 -5.65 -11.27 10.58
C ALA A 192 -6.62 -10.41 9.78
N ALA A 193 -6.86 -10.73 8.50
CA ALA A 193 -7.79 -9.97 7.66
C ALA A 193 -9.23 -9.95 8.18
N THR A 194 -9.76 -11.09 8.67
CA THR A 194 -11.15 -11.18 9.12
C THR A 194 -11.43 -10.46 10.45
N TYR A 195 -10.41 -10.23 11.28
CA TYR A 195 -10.53 -9.42 12.50
C TYR A 195 -10.12 -7.96 12.28
N LEU A 196 -8.98 -7.74 11.63
CA LEU A 196 -8.38 -6.41 11.47
C LEU A 196 -9.17 -5.51 10.52
N MET A 197 -9.68 -6.04 9.40
CA MET A 197 -10.40 -5.21 8.43
C MET A 197 -11.73 -4.66 8.96
N PRO A 198 -12.58 -5.44 9.66
CA PRO A 198 -13.76 -4.86 10.31
C PRO A 198 -13.39 -3.78 11.34
N VAL A 199 -12.37 -4.02 12.17
CA VAL A 199 -11.88 -3.02 13.13
C VAL A 199 -11.43 -1.75 12.40
N PHE A 200 -10.67 -1.90 11.32
CA PHE A 200 -10.23 -0.81 10.47
C PHE A 200 -11.40 0.05 9.98
N PHE A 201 -12.43 -0.56 9.39
CA PHE A 201 -13.58 0.18 8.88
C PHE A 201 -14.39 0.87 9.99
N VAL A 202 -14.55 0.23 11.15
CA VAL A 202 -15.23 0.84 12.30
C VAL A 202 -14.45 2.05 12.80
N LEU A 203 -13.13 1.94 12.95
CA LEU A 203 -12.28 3.06 13.31
C LEU A 203 -12.35 4.18 12.27
N LEU A 204 -12.25 3.85 10.98
CA LEU A 204 -12.26 4.83 9.91
C LEU A 204 -13.56 5.65 9.91
N VAL A 205 -14.69 4.96 9.90
CA VAL A 205 -16.00 5.62 9.90
C VAL A 205 -16.20 6.43 11.18
N GLY A 206 -15.80 5.90 12.34
CA GLY A 206 -15.90 6.62 13.61
C GLY A 206 -15.08 7.92 13.61
N LEU A 207 -13.84 7.87 13.12
CA LEU A 207 -12.96 9.04 13.05
C LEU A 207 -13.44 10.06 12.01
N VAL A 208 -13.98 9.62 10.86
CA VAL A 208 -14.60 10.50 9.88
C VAL A 208 -15.81 11.22 10.46
N ILE A 209 -16.71 10.49 11.15
CA ILE A 209 -17.89 11.09 11.77
C ILE A 209 -17.48 12.15 12.79
N TYR A 210 -16.53 11.82 13.66
CA TYR A 210 -16.08 12.75 14.68
C TYR A 210 -15.35 13.96 14.07
N GLY A 211 -14.46 13.74 13.09
CA GLY A 211 -13.78 14.82 12.37
C GLY A 211 -14.74 15.73 11.61
N ALA A 212 -15.88 15.21 11.14
CA ALA A 212 -16.93 16.00 10.51
C ALA A 212 -17.75 16.83 11.50
N ILE A 213 -17.81 16.42 12.78
CA ILE A 213 -18.52 17.15 13.85
C ILE A 213 -17.64 18.27 14.41
N GLU A 214 -16.38 17.96 14.70
CA GLU A 214 -15.46 18.89 15.40
C GLU A 214 -14.58 19.72 14.45
N GLY A 215 -14.38 19.25 13.21
CA GLY A 215 -13.57 19.93 12.20
C GLY A 215 -14.38 20.76 11.21
N ASP A 216 -13.70 21.30 10.19
CA ASP A 216 -14.33 22.04 9.10
C ASP A 216 -14.65 21.11 7.91
N ILE A 217 -15.78 20.41 8.00
CA ILE A 217 -16.22 19.51 6.95
C ILE A 217 -16.60 20.24 5.66
N GLY A 218 -17.00 21.51 5.76
CA GLY A 218 -17.40 22.33 4.62
C GLY A 218 -16.22 22.60 3.71
N ASP A 219 -15.13 23.13 4.28
CA ASP A 219 -13.89 23.40 3.56
C ASP A 219 -13.22 22.11 3.09
N ALA A 220 -13.26 21.04 3.89
CA ALA A 220 -12.73 19.74 3.47
C ALA A 220 -13.48 19.14 2.26
N ALA A 221 -14.81 19.20 2.26
CA ALA A 221 -15.62 18.73 1.15
C ALA A 221 -15.42 19.62 -0.09
N ALA A 222 -15.34 20.93 0.08
CA ALA A 222 -15.03 21.86 -0.99
C ALA A 222 -13.66 21.55 -1.60
N PHE A 223 -12.63 21.35 -0.76
CA PHE A 223 -11.27 21.01 -1.17
C PHE A 223 -11.19 19.68 -1.94
N LEU A 224 -11.85 18.63 -1.45
CA LEU A 224 -11.78 17.28 -2.04
C LEU A 224 -12.67 17.09 -3.28
N PHE A 225 -13.79 17.79 -3.36
CA PHE A 225 -14.82 17.50 -4.36
C PHE A 225 -15.13 18.66 -5.31
N THR A 226 -14.53 19.83 -5.11
CA THR A 226 -14.59 20.95 -6.07
C THR A 226 -13.28 21.00 -6.86
N PRO A 227 -13.27 20.60 -8.14
CA PRO A 227 -12.03 20.57 -8.91
C PRO A 227 -11.60 21.96 -9.34
N ASP A 228 -10.39 22.36 -8.93
CA ASP A 228 -9.67 23.49 -9.52
C ASP A 228 -8.78 23.00 -10.67
N TRP A 229 -9.29 23.12 -11.89
CA TRP A 229 -8.57 22.69 -13.10
C TRP A 229 -7.28 23.48 -13.36
N SER A 230 -7.10 24.66 -12.75
CA SER A 230 -5.86 25.42 -12.87
C SER A 230 -4.68 24.75 -12.17
N LYS A 231 -4.96 23.86 -11.20
CA LYS A 231 -3.96 23.06 -10.48
C LYS A 231 -3.57 21.79 -11.23
N LEU A 232 -4.31 21.43 -12.29
CA LEU A 232 -4.06 20.19 -13.01
C LEU A 232 -2.88 20.35 -13.98
N THR A 233 -1.68 20.00 -13.51
CA THR A 233 -0.46 19.96 -14.33
C THR A 233 -0.16 18.53 -14.81
N PRO A 234 0.71 18.35 -15.82
CA PRO A 234 1.20 17.03 -16.21
C PRO A 234 1.83 16.24 -15.04
N GLU A 235 2.49 16.94 -14.13
CA GLU A 235 3.07 16.35 -12.91
C GLU A 235 1.98 15.84 -11.96
N VAL A 236 0.93 16.65 -11.70
CA VAL A 236 -0.22 16.24 -10.88
C VAL A 236 -0.94 15.02 -11.48
N MET A 237 -1.13 14.99 -12.80
CA MET A 237 -1.72 13.84 -13.49
C MET A 237 -0.85 12.58 -13.33
N ASN A 238 0.47 12.74 -13.44
CA ASN A 238 1.42 11.63 -13.26
C ASN A 238 1.42 11.12 -11.81
N SER A 239 1.35 12.02 -10.83
CA SER A 239 1.24 11.69 -9.40
C SER A 239 -0.06 10.94 -9.08
N ALA A 240 -1.20 11.38 -9.63
CA ALA A 240 -2.49 10.70 -9.48
C ALA A 240 -2.45 9.28 -10.06
N LEU A 241 -1.82 9.13 -11.21
CA LEU A 241 -1.65 7.87 -11.90
C LEU A 241 -0.72 6.91 -11.14
N GLY A 242 0.43 7.39 -10.66
CA GLY A 242 1.34 6.61 -9.81
C GLY A 242 0.70 6.22 -8.48
N GLN A 243 -0.10 7.10 -7.89
CA GLN A 243 -0.88 6.82 -6.67
C GLN A 243 -1.89 5.70 -6.90
N ALA A 244 -2.58 5.66 -8.04
CA ALA A 244 -3.53 4.58 -8.35
C ALA A 244 -2.86 3.19 -8.42
N LEU A 245 -1.66 3.10 -9.00
CA LEU A 245 -0.90 1.84 -9.04
C LEU A 245 -0.44 1.40 -7.65
N PHE A 246 0.04 2.34 -6.84
CA PHE A 246 0.52 2.06 -5.49
C PHE A 246 -0.61 1.68 -4.54
N SER A 247 -1.72 2.43 -4.54
CA SER A 247 -2.87 2.17 -3.66
C SER A 247 -3.45 0.78 -3.87
N LEU A 248 -3.50 0.30 -5.11
CA LEU A 248 -4.01 -1.04 -5.42
C LEU A 248 -2.97 -2.15 -5.30
N SER A 249 -1.77 -1.86 -4.79
CA SER A 249 -0.66 -2.81 -4.68
C SER A 249 -0.35 -3.54 -5.99
N LEU A 250 -0.34 -2.78 -7.11
CA LEU A 250 -0.13 -3.34 -8.45
C LEU A 250 1.34 -3.42 -8.82
N GLY A 251 1.72 -4.47 -9.55
CA GLY A 251 3.09 -4.67 -10.03
C GLY A 251 4.04 -5.28 -9.00
N VAL A 252 3.59 -5.51 -7.75
CA VAL A 252 4.35 -6.23 -6.70
C VAL A 252 3.96 -7.71 -6.60
N ALA A 253 3.10 -8.20 -7.50
CA ALA A 253 2.62 -9.58 -7.54
C ALA A 253 1.88 -10.06 -6.26
N GLY A 254 1.39 -9.12 -5.45
CA GLY A 254 0.60 -9.38 -4.24
C GLY A 254 -0.72 -10.07 -4.56
N LEU A 255 -1.48 -9.50 -5.51
CA LEU A 255 -2.79 -10.05 -5.90
C LEU A 255 -2.65 -11.31 -6.75
N ILE A 256 -1.54 -11.51 -7.45
CA ILE A 256 -1.21 -12.80 -8.06
C ILE A 256 -1.05 -13.87 -6.96
N THR A 257 -0.28 -13.56 -5.92
CA THR A 257 -0.04 -14.51 -4.83
C THR A 257 -1.33 -14.82 -4.07
N TYR A 258 -2.13 -13.80 -3.70
CA TYR A 258 -3.41 -14.03 -3.03
C TYR A 258 -4.44 -14.72 -3.93
N GLY A 259 -4.43 -14.41 -5.23
CA GLY A 259 -5.27 -15.06 -6.24
C GLY A 259 -5.00 -16.57 -6.35
N SER A 260 -3.76 -16.99 -6.10
CA SER A 260 -3.36 -18.40 -6.13
C SER A 260 -4.02 -19.26 -5.05
N TYR A 261 -4.49 -18.64 -3.96
CA TYR A 261 -5.17 -19.32 -2.85
C TYR A 261 -6.69 -19.38 -3.02
N ILE A 262 -7.24 -18.76 -4.07
CA ILE A 262 -8.66 -18.84 -4.40
C ILE A 262 -8.96 -20.24 -4.96
N LYS A 263 -10.03 -20.90 -4.46
CA LYS A 263 -10.56 -22.17 -4.97
C LYS A 263 -11.64 -21.96 -6.05
N GLU A 264 -12.15 -23.04 -6.65
CA GLU A 264 -13.18 -22.98 -7.71
C GLU A 264 -14.47 -22.25 -7.31
N GLY A 265 -15.14 -21.64 -8.30
CA GLY A 265 -16.49 -21.08 -8.17
C GLY A 265 -16.63 -19.57 -7.85
N SER A 266 -15.54 -18.78 -7.82
CA SER A 266 -15.64 -17.33 -7.59
C SER A 266 -15.60 -16.51 -8.89
N ALA A 267 -16.56 -15.59 -9.06
CA ALA A 267 -16.56 -14.63 -10.16
C ALA A 267 -15.49 -13.56 -9.91
N LEU A 268 -14.42 -13.56 -10.72
CA LEU A 268 -13.25 -12.69 -10.51
C LEU A 268 -13.54 -11.23 -10.82
N GLY A 269 -14.31 -10.94 -11.88
CA GLY A 269 -14.67 -9.57 -12.27
C GLY A 269 -15.32 -8.75 -11.15
N PRO A 270 -16.46 -9.21 -10.57
CA PRO A 270 -17.09 -8.53 -9.45
C PRO A 270 -16.18 -8.42 -8.22
N THR A 271 -15.33 -9.42 -7.96
CA THR A 271 -14.38 -9.36 -6.85
C THR A 271 -13.31 -8.29 -7.05
N ALA A 272 -12.74 -8.16 -8.25
CA ALA A 272 -11.79 -7.09 -8.57
C ALA A 272 -12.44 -5.70 -8.42
N ALA A 273 -13.70 -5.55 -8.84
CA ALA A 273 -14.45 -4.30 -8.67
C ALA A 273 -14.64 -3.93 -7.20
N ILE A 274 -15.00 -4.90 -6.34
CA ILE A 274 -15.14 -4.66 -4.89
C ILE A 274 -13.83 -4.17 -4.28
N ILE A 275 -12.68 -4.77 -4.66
CA ILE A 275 -11.37 -4.38 -4.14
C ILE A 275 -11.04 -2.93 -4.55
N ALA A 276 -11.17 -2.60 -5.83
CA ALA A 276 -10.86 -1.26 -6.34
C ALA A 276 -11.78 -0.17 -5.75
N ILE A 277 -13.07 -0.47 -5.61
CA ILE A 277 -14.04 0.45 -4.99
C ILE A 277 -13.74 0.64 -3.51
N ALA A 278 -13.46 -0.45 -2.77
CA ALA A 278 -13.15 -0.36 -1.34
C ALA A 278 -11.88 0.48 -1.10
N ASP A 279 -10.81 0.23 -1.87
CA ASP A 279 -9.58 1.02 -1.84
C ASP A 279 -9.84 2.52 -2.09
N THR A 280 -10.58 2.83 -3.16
CA THR A 280 -10.96 4.22 -3.50
C THR A 280 -11.77 4.87 -2.39
N CYS A 281 -12.79 4.18 -1.87
CA CYS A 281 -13.63 4.70 -0.78
C CYS A 281 -12.79 4.97 0.47
N VAL A 282 -11.84 4.09 0.81
CA VAL A 282 -10.97 4.32 1.96
C VAL A 282 -10.06 5.53 1.75
N ALA A 283 -9.50 5.73 0.55
CA ALA A 283 -8.70 6.92 0.24
C ALA A 283 -9.52 8.22 0.42
N LEU A 284 -10.75 8.26 -0.12
CA LEU A 284 -11.63 9.42 0.02
C LEU A 284 -12.05 9.66 1.48
N LEU A 285 -12.40 8.60 2.21
CA LEU A 285 -12.73 8.67 3.62
C LEU A 285 -11.53 9.11 4.47
N ALA A 286 -10.31 8.69 4.13
CA ALA A 286 -9.10 9.17 4.80
C ALA A 286 -8.88 10.67 4.56
N GLY A 287 -9.15 11.17 3.35
CA GLY A 287 -9.19 12.61 3.09
C GLY A 287 -10.22 13.33 3.97
N LEU A 288 -11.43 12.80 4.05
CA LEU A 288 -12.51 13.33 4.91
C LEU A 288 -12.27 13.15 6.41
N MET A 289 -11.34 12.28 6.81
CA MET A 289 -10.89 12.14 8.19
C MET A 289 -9.86 13.23 8.55
N ILE A 290 -8.97 13.57 7.60
CA ILE A 290 -7.79 14.40 7.85
C ILE A 290 -8.05 15.89 7.58
N PHE A 291 -8.61 16.23 6.42
CA PHE A 291 -8.74 17.61 5.99
C PHE A 291 -9.65 18.48 6.86
N PRO A 292 -10.80 18.00 7.40
CA PRO A 292 -11.62 18.83 8.28
C PRO A 292 -10.84 19.31 9.50
N ILE A 293 -10.02 18.43 10.07
CA ILE A 293 -9.20 18.73 11.24
C ILE A 293 -8.13 19.75 10.86
N VAL A 294 -7.41 19.52 9.76
CA VAL A 294 -6.34 20.41 9.26
C VAL A 294 -6.88 21.83 9.01
N PHE A 295 -8.03 21.96 8.35
CA PHE A 295 -8.64 23.26 8.05
C PHE A 295 -9.19 23.96 9.29
N ALA A 296 -9.81 23.24 10.22
CA ALA A 296 -10.34 23.81 11.46
C ALA A 296 -9.27 24.52 12.31
N VAL A 297 -8.03 24.03 12.26
CA VAL A 297 -6.90 24.63 12.98
C VAL A 297 -6.01 25.53 12.11
N GLY A 298 -6.42 25.80 10.87
CA GLY A 298 -5.71 26.68 9.93
C GLY A 298 -4.33 26.16 9.52
N LEU A 299 -4.13 24.85 9.50
CA LEU A 299 -2.88 24.22 9.05
C LEU A 299 -2.87 24.03 7.54
N ASP A 300 -1.66 24.00 6.96
CA ASP A 300 -1.48 23.79 5.53
C ASP A 300 -1.74 22.31 5.17
N PRO A 301 -2.72 22.02 4.28
CA PRO A 301 -2.94 20.66 3.78
C PRO A 301 -1.76 20.12 2.94
N ALA A 302 -0.91 20.98 2.41
CA ALA A 302 0.27 20.62 1.61
C ALA A 302 1.54 20.44 2.47
N ALA A 303 1.40 19.92 3.69
CA ALA A 303 2.53 19.67 4.60
C ALA A 303 3.43 18.47 4.19
N GLY A 304 3.15 17.83 3.05
CA GLY A 304 3.99 16.75 2.55
C GLY A 304 3.99 15.47 3.40
N PRO A 305 5.07 14.69 3.36
CA PRO A 305 5.22 13.44 4.11
C PRO A 305 5.08 13.60 5.63
N THR A 306 5.28 14.79 6.18
CA THR A 306 5.21 15.04 7.63
C THR A 306 3.80 15.32 8.14
N LEU A 307 2.79 15.46 7.26
CA LEU A 307 1.40 15.75 7.61
C LEU A 307 0.87 14.85 8.75
N VAL A 308 1.06 13.54 8.62
CA VAL A 308 0.53 12.55 9.57
C VAL A 308 1.27 12.52 10.89
N PHE A 309 2.58 12.75 10.89
CA PHE A 309 3.44 12.54 12.07
C PHE A 309 3.80 13.84 12.82
N GLN A 310 3.64 15.01 12.19
CA GLN A 310 3.93 16.30 12.80
C GLN A 310 2.69 17.18 12.88
N THR A 311 2.02 17.40 11.74
CA THR A 311 0.90 18.34 11.64
C THR A 311 -0.34 17.84 12.40
N LEU A 312 -0.73 16.58 12.20
CA LEU A 312 -1.92 16.01 12.84
C LEU A 312 -1.83 15.86 14.37
N PRO A 313 -0.72 15.34 14.95
CA PRO A 313 -0.56 15.32 16.41
C PRO A 313 -0.74 16.69 17.06
N PHE A 314 -0.29 17.77 16.39
CA PHE A 314 -0.52 19.13 16.85
C PHE A 314 -1.99 19.54 16.73
N ALA A 315 -2.65 19.22 15.62
CA ALA A 315 -4.07 19.52 15.45
C ALA A 315 -4.95 18.83 16.51
N PHE A 316 -4.58 17.62 16.93
CA PHE A 316 -5.29 16.89 18.00
C PHE A 316 -5.20 17.58 19.36
N GLN A 317 -4.23 18.47 19.59
CA GLN A 317 -4.08 19.19 20.85
C GLN A 317 -5.24 20.16 21.12
N THR A 318 -5.86 20.71 20.08
CA THR A 318 -6.95 21.69 20.21
C THR A 318 -8.34 21.03 20.19
N MET A 319 -8.40 19.71 20.06
CA MET A 319 -9.65 18.97 19.86
C MET A 319 -10.21 18.40 21.17
N PRO A 320 -11.53 18.50 21.44
CA PRO A 320 -12.16 17.87 22.60
C PRO A 320 -12.07 16.33 22.55
N GLY A 321 -11.24 15.72 23.38
CA GLY A 321 -10.95 14.28 23.33
C GLY A 321 -9.85 13.93 22.32
N GLY A 322 -9.02 14.91 21.94
CA GLY A 322 -7.92 14.73 21.02
C GLY A 322 -6.92 13.64 21.42
N ALA A 323 -6.71 13.40 22.73
CA ALA A 323 -5.86 12.30 23.19
C ALA A 323 -6.41 10.93 22.76
N LEU A 324 -7.73 10.72 22.90
CA LEU A 324 -8.40 9.49 22.44
C LEU A 324 -8.42 9.41 20.92
N PHE A 325 -8.76 10.52 20.24
CA PHE A 325 -8.77 10.58 18.78
C PHE A 325 -7.40 10.22 18.21
N GLY A 326 -6.33 10.82 18.72
CA GLY A 326 -4.96 10.56 18.30
C GLY A 326 -4.56 9.10 18.44
N LEU A 327 -4.89 8.46 19.57
CA LEU A 327 -4.64 7.03 19.76
C LEU A 327 -5.40 6.18 18.72
N LEU A 328 -6.70 6.42 18.55
CA LEU A 328 -7.53 5.66 17.60
C LEU A 328 -7.07 5.87 16.15
N PHE A 329 -6.62 7.07 15.81
CA PHE A 329 -6.06 7.41 14.51
C PHE A 329 -4.77 6.61 14.22
N PHE A 330 -3.80 6.60 15.12
CA PHE A 330 -2.59 5.81 14.92
C PHE A 330 -2.82 4.29 15.02
N LEU A 331 -3.82 3.84 15.80
CA LEU A 331 -4.26 2.45 15.78
C LEU A 331 -4.87 2.05 14.43
N LEU A 332 -5.68 2.92 13.81
CA LEU A 332 -6.20 2.70 12.46
C LEU A 332 -5.04 2.57 11.45
N ILE A 333 -4.05 3.45 11.52
CA ILE A 333 -2.87 3.38 10.65
C ILE A 333 -2.10 2.09 10.90
N LEU A 334 -1.93 1.69 12.17
CA LEU A 334 -1.24 0.45 12.53
C LEU A 334 -1.93 -0.77 11.94
N VAL A 335 -3.27 -0.84 12.03
CA VAL A 335 -4.05 -1.92 11.47
C VAL A 335 -3.82 -2.02 9.95
N ALA A 336 -3.90 -0.90 9.24
CA ALA A 336 -3.64 -0.84 7.79
C ALA A 336 -2.20 -1.23 7.45
N ALA A 337 -1.22 -0.78 8.24
CA ALA A 337 0.19 -1.13 8.05
C ALA A 337 0.42 -2.64 8.21
N VAL A 338 -0.17 -3.25 9.25
CA VAL A 338 -0.06 -4.70 9.48
C VAL A 338 -0.64 -5.48 8.30
N THR A 339 -1.84 -5.15 7.82
CA THR A 339 -2.49 -5.91 6.74
C THR A 339 -1.72 -5.84 5.42
N SER A 340 -1.18 -4.67 5.05
CA SER A 340 -0.35 -4.54 3.84
C SER A 340 0.98 -5.27 3.98
N SER A 341 1.64 -5.19 5.14
CA SER A 341 2.93 -5.85 5.38
C SER A 341 2.85 -7.38 5.27
N ILE A 342 1.73 -7.96 5.69
CA ILE A 342 1.45 -9.39 5.56
C ILE A 342 1.42 -9.79 4.08
N SER A 343 0.76 -9.01 3.23
CA SER A 343 0.70 -9.28 1.79
C SER A 343 2.07 -9.20 1.14
N LEU A 344 2.83 -8.15 1.46
CA LEU A 344 4.17 -7.93 0.89
C LEU A 344 5.15 -9.04 1.27
N LEU A 345 5.15 -9.51 2.52
CA LEU A 345 6.00 -10.63 2.95
C LEU A 345 5.50 -11.98 2.40
N GLU A 346 4.21 -12.15 2.16
CA GLU A 346 3.66 -13.39 1.60
C GLU A 346 4.16 -13.66 0.18
N VAL A 347 4.37 -12.64 -0.65
CA VAL A 347 4.85 -12.82 -2.03
C VAL A 347 6.19 -13.58 -2.10
N PRO A 348 7.29 -13.11 -1.47
CA PRO A 348 8.55 -13.84 -1.48
C PRO A 348 8.45 -15.14 -0.66
N THR A 349 7.63 -15.18 0.40
CA THR A 349 7.39 -16.41 1.17
C THR A 349 6.81 -17.52 0.29
N ALA A 350 5.79 -17.20 -0.51
CA ALA A 350 5.17 -18.11 -1.47
C ALA A 350 6.17 -18.57 -2.53
N TYR A 351 7.04 -17.68 -3.03
CA TYR A 351 8.13 -18.04 -3.93
C TYR A 351 9.06 -19.10 -3.33
N GLY A 352 9.50 -18.95 -2.08
CA GLY A 352 10.36 -19.96 -1.44
C GLY A 352 9.67 -21.31 -1.25
N ILE A 353 8.35 -21.32 -1.08
CA ILE A 353 7.56 -22.56 -1.02
C ILE A 353 7.44 -23.18 -2.43
N GLY A 354 6.97 -22.42 -3.41
CA GLY A 354 6.66 -22.90 -4.76
C GLY A 354 7.88 -23.27 -5.59
N GLU A 355 8.90 -22.41 -5.61
CA GLU A 355 10.07 -22.58 -6.50
C GLU A 355 11.26 -23.25 -5.79
N ARG A 356 11.35 -23.19 -4.44
CA ARG A 356 12.44 -23.82 -3.67
C ARG A 356 12.03 -25.01 -2.82
N GLY A 357 10.72 -25.30 -2.70
CA GLY A 357 10.21 -26.41 -1.89
C GLY A 357 10.47 -26.26 -0.40
N TRP A 358 10.66 -25.04 0.09
CA TRP A 358 10.87 -24.80 1.52
C TRP A 358 9.58 -24.95 2.31
N SER A 359 9.70 -25.29 3.60
CA SER A 359 8.58 -25.16 4.52
C SER A 359 8.23 -23.68 4.71
N ARG A 360 6.94 -23.40 4.95
CA ARG A 360 6.47 -22.02 5.13
C ARG A 360 7.20 -21.25 6.24
N PRO A 361 7.38 -21.77 7.47
CA PRO A 361 8.12 -21.04 8.51
C PRO A 361 9.57 -20.75 8.11
N LYS A 362 10.23 -21.67 7.41
CA LYS A 362 11.58 -21.46 6.89
C LYS A 362 11.61 -20.34 5.84
N SER A 363 10.67 -20.37 4.90
CA SER A 363 10.56 -19.35 3.85
C SER A 363 10.30 -17.95 4.44
N ALA A 364 9.31 -17.86 5.33
CA ALA A 364 8.97 -16.62 6.03
C ALA A 364 10.14 -16.09 6.87
N LEU A 365 10.90 -16.96 7.53
CA LEU A 365 12.08 -16.55 8.31
C LEU A 365 13.22 -16.04 7.43
N ILE A 366 13.48 -16.69 6.29
CA ILE A 366 14.56 -16.27 5.37
C ILE A 366 14.23 -14.90 4.77
N PHE A 367 13.03 -14.73 4.22
CA PHE A 367 12.65 -13.47 3.59
C PHE A 367 12.34 -12.38 4.62
N GLY A 368 11.66 -12.70 5.72
CA GLY A 368 11.42 -11.75 6.80
C GLY A 368 12.72 -11.31 7.48
N GLY A 369 13.64 -12.23 7.72
CA GLY A 369 14.97 -11.92 8.26
C GLY A 369 15.83 -11.10 7.29
N GLY A 370 15.80 -11.43 6.00
CA GLY A 370 16.48 -10.63 4.97
C GLY A 370 15.92 -9.20 4.87
N ALA A 371 14.59 -9.06 4.86
CA ALA A 371 13.92 -7.78 4.86
C ALA A 371 14.22 -6.98 6.15
N PHE A 372 14.27 -7.65 7.31
CA PHE A 372 14.66 -7.04 8.57
C PHE A 372 16.06 -6.42 8.51
N LEU A 373 17.05 -7.14 7.95
CA LEU A 373 18.42 -6.66 7.80
C LEU A 373 18.51 -5.46 6.84
N ILE A 374 17.77 -5.48 5.73
CA ILE A 374 17.69 -4.31 4.84
C ILE A 374 17.01 -3.14 5.54
N GLY A 375 15.95 -3.38 6.32
CA GLY A 375 15.29 -2.37 7.13
C GLY A 375 16.22 -1.75 8.19
N ILE A 376 17.16 -2.52 8.75
CA ILE A 376 18.23 -1.97 9.61
C ILE A 376 19.09 -0.98 8.82
N ALA A 377 19.46 -1.29 7.58
CA ALA A 377 20.20 -0.35 6.75
C ALA A 377 19.39 0.94 6.49
N CYS A 378 18.10 0.80 6.19
CA CYS A 378 17.20 1.95 5.99
C CYS A 378 17.10 2.84 7.24
N LEU A 379 16.85 2.26 8.42
CA LEU A 379 16.71 3.04 9.65
C LEU A 379 18.02 3.69 10.12
N LEU A 380 19.17 3.08 9.80
CA LEU A 380 20.48 3.69 10.05
C LEU A 380 20.75 4.85 9.09
N GLY A 381 20.12 4.85 7.91
CA GLY A 381 20.15 5.94 6.95
C GLY A 381 19.67 7.28 7.51
N TYR A 382 18.85 7.28 8.58
CA TYR A 382 18.44 8.51 9.27
C TYR A 382 19.44 9.05 10.28
N ASN A 383 20.48 8.28 10.62
CA ASN A 383 21.40 8.61 11.72
C ASN A 383 22.85 8.24 11.36
N VAL A 384 23.28 7.03 11.73
CA VAL A 384 24.67 6.56 11.65
C VAL A 384 25.16 6.46 10.20
N TRP A 385 24.28 6.16 9.26
CA TRP A 385 24.55 6.04 7.82
C TRP A 385 23.91 7.17 7.02
N SER A 386 23.72 8.34 7.62
CA SER A 386 23.09 9.52 7.00
C SER A 386 23.82 10.08 5.78
N ASP A 387 25.11 9.76 5.59
CA ASP A 387 25.89 10.15 4.41
C ASP A 387 25.87 9.09 3.28
N VAL A 388 25.27 7.91 3.51
CA VAL A 388 25.27 6.82 2.52
C VAL A 388 24.21 7.09 1.46
N ARG A 389 24.62 7.08 0.18
CA ARG A 389 23.76 7.26 -1.00
C ARG A 389 23.90 6.05 -1.94
N PRO A 390 23.13 4.96 -1.76
CA PRO A 390 23.37 3.69 -2.48
C PRO A 390 23.32 3.80 -4.00
N LEU A 391 22.47 4.67 -4.55
CA LEU A 391 22.34 4.96 -5.98
C LEU A 391 22.75 6.39 -6.34
N GLY A 392 23.64 7.00 -5.55
CA GLY A 392 24.03 8.40 -5.74
C GLY A 392 24.73 8.71 -7.08
N PHE A 393 25.14 7.68 -7.83
CA PHE A 393 25.66 7.82 -9.19
C PHE A 393 24.59 8.12 -10.24
N TRP A 394 23.32 7.96 -9.89
CA TRP A 394 22.19 8.27 -10.74
C TRP A 394 21.54 9.53 -10.21
N ASP A 395 21.52 10.60 -11.01
CA ASP A 395 20.99 11.93 -10.61
C ASP A 395 19.60 11.88 -9.94
N LEU A 396 18.75 10.91 -10.32
CA LEU A 396 17.43 10.68 -9.73
C LEU A 396 17.46 10.32 -8.22
N PHE A 397 18.59 9.79 -7.74
CA PHE A 397 18.82 9.27 -6.38
C PHE A 397 20.07 9.88 -5.74
N ALA A 398 20.60 10.97 -6.29
CA ALA A 398 21.83 11.62 -5.80
C ALA A 398 21.70 12.03 -4.32
N ASP A 399 20.54 12.59 -3.96
CA ASP A 399 20.30 13.19 -2.64
C ASP A 399 19.46 12.31 -1.70
N THR A 400 18.98 11.16 -2.16
CA THR A 400 18.07 10.29 -1.39
C THR A 400 18.83 9.42 -0.40
N ASP A 401 18.35 9.35 0.84
CA ASP A 401 18.89 8.40 1.83
C ASP A 401 18.63 6.93 1.43
N ILE A 402 19.06 5.99 2.27
CA ILE A 402 18.91 4.55 1.96
C ILE A 402 17.43 4.16 1.81
N LEU A 403 16.55 4.63 2.70
CA LEU A 403 15.12 4.30 2.65
C LEU A 403 14.50 4.86 1.38
N ASP A 404 14.70 6.16 1.12
CA ASP A 404 14.13 6.87 -0.01
C ASP A 404 14.68 6.34 -1.35
N THR A 405 15.93 5.86 -1.36
CA THR A 405 16.50 5.20 -2.54
C THR A 405 15.78 3.88 -2.85
N VAL A 406 15.52 3.05 -1.83
CA VAL A 406 14.84 1.75 -2.02
C VAL A 406 13.37 1.97 -2.37
N ASP A 407 12.67 2.87 -1.67
CA ASP A 407 11.29 3.24 -1.97
C ASP A 407 11.19 3.83 -3.39
N GLY A 408 12.01 4.82 -3.70
CA GLY A 408 12.02 5.45 -5.02
C GLY A 408 12.36 4.47 -6.15
N PHE A 409 13.30 3.55 -5.98
CA PHE A 409 13.62 2.55 -7.01
C PHE A 409 12.47 1.56 -7.20
N THR A 410 11.88 1.05 -6.12
CA THR A 410 10.74 0.14 -6.22
C THR A 410 9.53 0.85 -6.84
N GLY A 411 9.15 2.02 -6.33
CA GLY A 411 7.99 2.79 -6.74
C GLY A 411 8.09 3.40 -8.15
N LYS A 412 9.23 3.98 -8.53
CA LYS A 412 9.40 4.64 -9.84
C LYS A 412 9.75 3.66 -10.96
N VAL A 413 10.34 2.50 -10.64
CA VAL A 413 10.84 1.55 -11.65
C VAL A 413 10.13 0.21 -11.57
N MET A 414 10.27 -0.53 -10.47
CA MET A 414 9.86 -1.92 -10.41
C MET A 414 8.34 -2.10 -10.54
N LEU A 415 7.56 -1.26 -9.85
CA LEU A 415 6.10 -1.32 -9.86
C LEU A 415 5.53 -1.02 -11.26
N PRO A 416 5.88 0.11 -11.92
CA PRO A 416 5.46 0.37 -13.30
C PRO A 416 5.94 -0.70 -14.27
N VAL A 417 7.17 -1.23 -14.15
CA VAL A 417 7.64 -2.32 -15.01
C VAL A 417 6.79 -3.58 -14.82
N GLY A 418 6.46 -3.94 -13.57
CA GLY A 418 5.58 -5.06 -13.26
C GLY A 418 4.17 -4.89 -13.85
N ALA A 419 3.58 -3.70 -13.70
CA ALA A 419 2.27 -3.36 -14.26
C ALA A 419 2.28 -3.35 -15.80
N LEU A 420 3.34 -2.81 -16.42
CA LEU A 420 3.52 -2.78 -17.87
C LEU A 420 3.61 -4.19 -18.44
N LEU A 421 4.46 -5.05 -17.86
CA LEU A 421 4.61 -6.43 -18.31
C LEU A 421 3.32 -7.24 -18.10
N THR A 422 2.61 -7.01 -16.99
CA THR A 422 1.30 -7.64 -16.73
C THR A 422 0.27 -7.22 -17.78
N SER A 423 0.15 -5.92 -18.07
CA SER A 423 -0.79 -5.41 -19.08
C SER A 423 -0.48 -5.95 -20.48
N ILE A 424 0.78 -5.96 -20.91
CA ILE A 424 1.16 -6.50 -22.21
C ILE A 424 0.88 -8.01 -22.28
N PHE A 425 1.24 -8.76 -21.23
CA PHE A 425 1.03 -10.20 -21.19
C PHE A 425 -0.45 -10.54 -21.30
N ILE A 426 -1.30 -9.94 -20.45
CA ILE A 426 -2.74 -10.22 -20.48
C ILE A 426 -3.41 -9.59 -21.70
N GLY A 427 -2.98 -8.42 -22.16
CA GLY A 427 -3.54 -7.70 -23.31
C GLY A 427 -3.21 -8.33 -24.67
N TRP A 428 -2.07 -9.01 -24.80
CA TRP A 428 -1.59 -9.48 -26.11
C TRP A 428 -1.19 -10.95 -26.18
N LYS A 429 -0.82 -11.59 -25.07
CA LYS A 429 -0.24 -12.94 -25.09
C LYS A 429 -1.10 -14.01 -24.44
N ALA A 430 -1.86 -13.68 -23.39
CA ALA A 430 -2.72 -14.63 -22.72
C ALA A 430 -3.90 -15.06 -23.61
N ASP A 431 -4.21 -16.35 -23.59
CA ASP A 431 -5.25 -16.98 -24.40
C ASP A 431 -6.63 -16.38 -24.10
N THR A 432 -7.36 -16.06 -25.16
CA THR A 432 -8.64 -15.35 -25.06
C THR A 432 -9.74 -16.22 -24.46
N ASN A 433 -9.73 -17.52 -24.74
CA ASN A 433 -10.74 -18.44 -24.22
C ASN A 433 -10.54 -18.65 -22.71
N LEU A 434 -9.30 -18.88 -22.28
CA LEU A 434 -8.92 -19.02 -20.88
C LEU A 434 -9.33 -17.80 -20.05
N LEU A 435 -9.08 -16.59 -20.56
CA LEU A 435 -9.47 -15.36 -19.87
C LEU A 435 -10.99 -15.22 -19.80
N ARG A 436 -11.70 -15.50 -20.90
CA ARG A 436 -13.16 -15.35 -20.96
C ARG A 436 -13.86 -16.29 -19.99
N THR A 437 -13.43 -17.56 -19.94
CA THR A 437 -14.05 -18.57 -19.06
C THR A 437 -13.74 -18.32 -17.59
N THR A 438 -12.56 -17.78 -17.27
CA THR A 438 -12.12 -17.63 -15.87
C THR A 438 -12.56 -16.30 -15.25
N THR A 439 -12.59 -15.21 -16.02
CA THR A 439 -12.95 -13.88 -15.48
C THR A 439 -14.44 -13.73 -15.18
N GLY A 440 -15.29 -14.45 -15.93
CA GLY A 440 -16.75 -14.39 -15.81
C GLY A 440 -17.36 -13.07 -16.29
N LEU A 441 -16.64 -12.30 -17.11
CA LEU A 441 -17.14 -11.04 -17.68
C LEU A 441 -18.15 -11.28 -18.81
N SER A 442 -19.12 -10.36 -18.94
CA SER A 442 -19.98 -10.31 -20.13
C SER A 442 -19.16 -10.00 -21.39
N PRO A 443 -19.63 -10.34 -22.61
CA PRO A 443 -18.87 -10.11 -23.83
C PRO A 443 -18.41 -8.65 -24.03
N LEU A 444 -19.26 -7.68 -23.69
CA LEU A 444 -18.94 -6.26 -23.78
C LEU A 444 -17.89 -5.86 -22.72
N ALA A 445 -18.10 -6.25 -21.46
CA ALA A 445 -17.16 -5.94 -20.38
C ALA A 445 -15.78 -6.56 -20.63
N PHE A 446 -15.74 -7.78 -21.15
CA PHE A 446 -14.51 -8.45 -21.56
C PHE A 446 -13.79 -7.69 -22.68
N GLY A 447 -14.52 -7.23 -23.71
CA GLY A 447 -13.95 -6.46 -24.81
C GLY A 447 -13.32 -5.15 -24.33
N ILE A 448 -14.02 -4.40 -23.47
CA ILE A 448 -13.52 -3.16 -22.87
C ILE A 448 -12.28 -3.45 -22.02
N TRP A 449 -12.38 -4.42 -21.09
CA TRP A 449 -11.28 -4.79 -20.21
C TRP A 449 -10.02 -5.20 -20.98
N ARG A 450 -10.16 -6.05 -22.01
CA ARG A 450 -9.04 -6.48 -22.84
C ARG A 450 -8.47 -5.34 -23.68
N PHE A 451 -9.30 -4.42 -24.17
CA PHE A 451 -8.84 -3.21 -24.87
C PHE A 451 -8.01 -2.30 -23.96
N LEU A 452 -8.48 -2.07 -22.73
CA LEU A 452 -7.76 -1.27 -21.73
C LEU A 452 -6.38 -1.88 -21.46
N LEU A 453 -6.27 -3.19 -21.27
CA LEU A 453 -4.99 -3.86 -21.02
C LEU A 453 -4.09 -3.94 -22.26
N ALA A 454 -4.65 -4.07 -23.46
CA ALA A 454 -3.88 -4.13 -24.69
C ALA A 454 -3.29 -2.77 -25.08
N TRP A 455 -3.99 -1.67 -24.78
CA TRP A 455 -3.64 -0.35 -25.31
C TRP A 455 -3.48 0.72 -24.23
N LEU A 456 -4.52 0.98 -23.44
CA LEU A 456 -4.52 2.12 -22.52
C LEU A 456 -3.53 1.93 -21.37
N CYS A 457 -3.59 0.79 -20.69
CA CYS A 457 -2.70 0.44 -19.57
C CYS A 457 -1.22 0.48 -19.96
N PRO A 458 -0.75 -0.21 -21.03
CA PRO A 458 0.66 -0.20 -21.35
C PRO A 458 1.13 1.20 -21.77
N LEU A 459 0.31 1.98 -22.46
CA LEU A 459 0.64 3.36 -22.81
C LEU A 459 0.75 4.25 -21.56
N ALA A 460 -0.27 4.23 -20.69
CA ALA A 460 -0.29 5.02 -19.48
C ALA A 460 0.86 4.66 -18.53
N VAL A 461 1.10 3.36 -18.31
CA VAL A 461 2.19 2.90 -17.45
C VAL A 461 3.57 3.19 -18.05
N ALA A 462 3.73 3.11 -19.38
CA ALA A 462 4.97 3.53 -20.04
C ALA A 462 5.22 5.03 -19.87
N ILE A 463 4.17 5.87 -19.93
CA ILE A 463 4.30 7.31 -19.65
C ILE A 463 4.80 7.51 -18.23
N ILE A 464 4.21 6.88 -17.21
CA ILE A 464 4.68 6.97 -15.80
C ILE A 464 6.14 6.59 -15.67
N LEU A 465 6.53 5.47 -16.29
CA LEU A 465 7.89 4.97 -16.18
C LEU A 465 8.87 5.96 -16.80
N VAL A 466 8.55 6.51 -17.97
CA VAL A 466 9.41 7.49 -18.65
C VAL A 466 9.48 8.79 -17.86
N THR A 467 8.35 9.35 -17.43
CA THR A 467 8.31 10.62 -16.69
C THR A 467 8.88 10.48 -15.28
N GLY A 468 8.73 9.34 -14.62
CA GLY A 468 9.32 9.05 -13.32
C GLY A 468 10.83 8.87 -13.37
N LEU A 469 11.37 8.36 -14.49
CA LEU A 469 12.82 8.24 -14.73
C LEU A 469 13.45 9.52 -15.24
N PHE A 470 12.70 10.34 -15.96
CA PHE A 470 13.14 11.59 -16.56
C PHE A 470 12.18 12.75 -16.21
N PRO A 471 12.17 13.22 -14.95
CA PRO A 471 11.25 14.28 -14.49
C PRO A 471 11.34 15.57 -15.33
N ALA A 472 12.54 15.89 -15.84
CA ALA A 472 12.78 17.05 -16.70
C ALA A 472 11.89 17.08 -17.97
N ILE A 473 11.35 15.94 -18.42
CA ILE A 473 10.40 15.89 -19.55
C ILE A 473 9.10 16.64 -19.22
N LEU A 474 8.71 16.68 -17.95
CA LEU A 474 7.51 17.38 -17.49
C LEU A 474 7.76 18.87 -17.18
N GLY A 475 8.98 19.36 -17.39
CA GLY A 475 9.35 20.76 -17.16
C GLY A 475 9.73 21.10 -15.72
N GLY A 476 10.13 20.10 -14.93
CA GLY A 476 10.70 20.25 -13.58
C GLY A 476 12.21 20.47 -13.58
#